data_AF-A0A7S3AQ99-F1
#
_entry.id   AF-A0A7S3AQ99-F1
#
_cell.length_a   1.000
_cell.length_b   1.000
_cell.length_c   1.000
_cell.angle_alpha   90.00
_cell.angle_beta   90.00
_cell.angle_gamma   90.00
#
_symmetry.space_group_name_H-M   'P 1'
#
loop_
_entity.id
_entity.type
_entity.pdbx_description
1 polymer ?
#
loop_
_entity_poly.entity_id
_entity_poly.type
_entity_poly.pdbx_seq_one_letter_code
_entity_poly.pdbx_strand_id
1 'polypeptide(L)'
;GIYDSALWTARQLSLPKGQTPDPPHEIRQSRWAAPIGLECELAVVLKTQIGPGPVTFEEAAASVRSVHAAVELVEARYEDFEQKKPGPLCWVADDFFHAGSVLGPPMYVDDAGSGSGSGSGSG
;
A
#
# COMPACT_ATOMS: atom_id res chain seq x y z
N GLY A 1 -2.96 -27.34 -3.99
CA GLY A 1 -3.68 -26.13 -4.40
C GLY A 1 -4.18 -25.45 -3.17
N ILE A 2 -3.51 -24.38 -2.75
CA ILE A 2 -3.98 -23.46 -1.70
C ILE A 2 -3.39 -22.11 -2.11
N TYR A 3 -4.27 -21.20 -2.53
CA TYR A 3 -3.94 -19.80 -2.79
C TYR A 3 -3.74 -19.13 -1.42
N ASP A 4 -2.51 -18.78 -1.09
CA ASP A 4 -2.19 -17.90 0.04
C ASP A 4 -2.46 -16.45 -0.42
N SER A 5 -3.73 -16.06 -0.35
CA SER A 5 -4.25 -14.77 -0.77
C SER A 5 -3.91 -13.68 0.26
N ALA A 6 -2.63 -13.33 0.40
CA ALA A 6 -2.19 -12.14 1.14
C ALA A 6 -0.81 -11.63 0.73
N LEU A 7 -0.19 -12.19 -0.30
CA LEU A 7 1.06 -11.69 -0.85
C LEU A 7 0.87 -11.48 -2.36
N TRP A 8 0.19 -10.38 -2.71
CA TRP A 8 0.55 -9.71 -3.95
C TRP A 8 2.07 -9.55 -3.90
N THR A 9 2.76 -10.04 -4.93
CA THR A 9 4.23 -10.06 -4.99
C THR A 9 4.73 -8.64 -5.27
N ALA A 10 4.37 -7.70 -4.39
CA ALA A 10 5.16 -6.53 -4.17
C ALA A 10 6.54 -7.04 -3.76
N ARG A 11 7.58 -6.68 -4.50
CA ARG A 11 8.84 -6.35 -3.85
C ARG A 11 8.56 -5.12 -2.98
N GLN A 12 7.84 -5.33 -1.87
CA GLN A 12 8.17 -4.63 -0.65
C GLN A 12 9.68 -4.85 -0.53
N LEU A 13 10.46 -3.77 -0.43
CA LEU A 13 11.83 -3.89 0.08
C LEU A 13 11.67 -4.58 1.45
N SER A 14 11.77 -5.91 1.43
CA SER A 14 11.41 -6.75 2.55
C SER A 14 12.55 -6.64 3.52
N LEU A 15 12.41 -5.71 4.46
CA LEU A 15 13.08 -5.88 5.72
C LEU A 15 12.40 -7.03 6.48
N PRO A 16 13.16 -7.75 7.33
CA PRO A 16 12.61 -8.76 8.21
C PRO A 16 11.42 -8.24 9.02
N LYS A 17 10.46 -9.14 9.27
CA LYS A 17 9.23 -8.89 10.02
C LYS A 17 9.55 -8.19 11.36
N GLY A 18 9.14 -6.94 11.51
CA GLY A 18 9.34 -6.13 12.72
C GLY A 18 10.37 -5.00 12.62
N GLN A 19 10.97 -4.77 11.45
CA GLN A 19 11.93 -3.69 11.24
C GLN A 19 11.34 -2.60 10.34
N THR A 20 11.10 -1.41 10.91
CA THR A 20 10.95 -0.18 10.13
C THR A 20 12.36 0.28 9.74
N PRO A 21 12.68 0.55 8.45
CA PRO A 21 14.00 1.07 8.12
C PRO A 21 14.16 2.48 8.70
N ASP A 22 15.33 2.79 9.23
CA ASP A 22 15.67 4.15 9.64
C ASP A 22 15.71 5.07 8.41
N PRO A 23 15.13 6.29 8.48
CA PRO A 23 15.27 7.29 7.43
C PRO A 23 16.71 7.84 7.37
N PRO A 24 17.14 8.35 6.19
CA PRO A 24 16.41 8.40 4.92
C PRO A 24 16.59 7.13 4.07
N HIS A 25 15.52 6.68 3.40
CA HIS A 25 15.63 5.66 2.34
C HIS A 25 16.24 6.30 1.09
N GLU A 26 17.44 5.87 0.70
CA GLU A 26 18.01 6.23 -0.60
C GLU A 26 17.51 5.25 -1.66
N ILE A 27 16.72 5.75 -2.61
CA ILE A 27 16.25 4.96 -3.76
C ILE A 27 17.12 5.30 -4.97
N ARG A 28 17.76 4.28 -5.53
CA ARG A 28 18.66 4.45 -6.68
C ARG A 28 17.95 4.11 -7.98
N GLN A 29 17.75 5.11 -8.83
CA GLN A 29 17.18 4.96 -10.19
C GLN A 29 17.85 3.83 -10.99
N SER A 30 19.16 3.60 -10.80
CA SER A 30 19.92 2.56 -11.49
C SER A 30 19.48 1.12 -11.18
N ARG A 31 18.50 0.91 -10.29
CA ARG A 31 17.88 -0.40 -10.07
C ARG A 31 16.84 -0.77 -11.13
N TRP A 32 16.37 0.19 -11.92
CA TRP A 32 15.32 0.01 -12.92
C TRP A 32 15.82 0.31 -14.32
N ALA A 33 15.20 -0.31 -15.31
CA ALA A 33 15.58 -0.19 -16.71
C ALA A 33 14.97 1.06 -17.36
N ALA A 34 13.82 1.53 -16.86
CA ALA A 34 13.15 2.74 -17.29
C ALA A 34 13.04 3.77 -16.14
N PRO A 35 12.74 5.05 -16.45
CA PRO A 35 12.46 6.07 -15.43
C PRO A 35 11.39 5.63 -14.44
N ILE A 36 11.61 5.85 -13.15
CA ILE A 36 10.56 5.62 -12.15
C ILE A 36 9.64 6.83 -12.08
N GLY A 37 8.33 6.57 -12.01
CA GLY A 37 7.33 7.51 -11.53
C GLY A 37 7.12 7.36 -10.02
N LEU A 38 6.59 8.41 -9.40
CA LEU A 38 6.19 8.43 -7.99
C LEU A 38 4.72 8.80 -7.90
N GLU A 39 3.95 8.02 -7.16
CA GLU A 39 2.53 8.26 -6.90
C GLU A 39 2.28 8.39 -5.40
N CYS A 40 1.31 9.22 -5.02
CA CYS A 40 1.00 9.50 -3.62
C CYS A 40 -0.24 8.71 -3.21
N GLU A 41 -0.09 7.82 -2.24
CA GLU A 41 -1.10 6.82 -1.91
C GLU A 41 -1.38 6.71 -0.40
N LEU A 42 -2.47 6.04 -0.06
CA LEU A 42 -2.74 5.53 1.28
C LEU A 42 -2.63 4.01 1.29
N ALA A 43 -1.71 3.47 2.08
CA ALA A 43 -1.60 2.03 2.32
C ALA A 43 -2.32 1.66 3.61
N VAL A 44 -3.02 0.52 3.61
CA VAL A 44 -3.73 -0.01 4.78
C VAL A 44 -3.18 -1.36 5.20
N VAL A 45 -3.06 -1.58 6.51
CA VAL A 45 -2.86 -2.91 7.09
C VAL A 45 -4.20 -3.40 7.61
N LEU A 46 -4.61 -4.61 7.22
CA LEU A 46 -5.86 -5.19 7.68
C LEU A 46 -5.68 -5.91 9.02
N LYS A 47 -6.65 -5.79 9.94
CA LYS A 47 -6.76 -6.61 11.16
C LYS A 47 -7.55 -7.90 10.93
N THR A 48 -8.39 -7.92 9.90
CA THR A 48 -9.21 -9.08 9.50
C THR A 48 -9.13 -9.26 7.99
N GLN A 49 -9.09 -10.51 7.53
CA GLN A 49 -9.08 -10.83 6.11
C GLN A 49 -10.43 -10.51 5.48
N ILE A 50 -10.40 -9.88 4.30
CA ILE A 50 -11.59 -9.69 3.46
C ILE A 50 -11.64 -10.86 2.47
N GLY A 51 -12.73 -11.62 2.48
CA GLY A 51 -12.93 -12.75 1.58
C GLY A 51 -13.27 -12.32 0.14
N PRO A 52 -13.28 -13.27 -0.81
CA PRO A 52 -13.73 -12.99 -2.17
C PRO A 52 -15.24 -12.72 -2.18
N GLY A 53 -15.66 -11.72 -2.98
CA GLY A 53 -17.06 -11.34 -3.15
C GLY A 53 -17.29 -9.84 -2.94
N PRO A 54 -18.55 -9.39 -3.03
CA PRO A 54 -18.91 -8.01 -2.72
C PRO A 54 -18.58 -7.68 -1.26
N VAL A 55 -18.02 -6.50 -1.03
CA VAL A 55 -17.75 -5.93 0.30
C VAL A 55 -18.32 -4.53 0.35
N THR A 56 -18.99 -4.19 1.44
CA THR A 56 -19.45 -2.82 1.70
C THR A 56 -18.29 -1.94 2.16
N PHE A 57 -18.48 -0.62 2.09
CA PHE A 57 -17.48 0.32 2.58
C PHE A 57 -17.26 0.16 4.09
N GLU A 58 -18.34 -0.03 4.86
CA GLU A 58 -18.32 -0.19 6.30
C GLU A 58 -17.57 -1.46 6.72
N GLU A 59 -17.79 -2.58 6.01
CA GLU A 59 -17.07 -3.84 6.24
C GLU A 59 -15.58 -3.73 5.92
N ALA A 60 -15.22 -3.05 4.82
CA ALA A 60 -13.83 -2.79 4.47
C ALA A 60 -13.15 -1.91 5.52
N ALA A 61 -13.81 -0.81 5.94
CA ALA A 61 -13.31 0.11 6.96
C ALA A 61 -13.12 -0.59 8.31
N ALA A 62 -14.08 -1.42 8.74
CA ALA A 62 -13.99 -2.19 9.97
C ALA A 62 -12.84 -3.21 9.97
N SER A 63 -12.36 -3.61 8.78
CA SER A 63 -11.24 -4.54 8.63
C SER A 63 -9.87 -3.88 8.68
N VAL A 64 -9.79 -2.53 8.72
CA VAL A 64 -8.51 -1.80 8.78
C VAL A 64 -7.96 -1.76 10.20
N ARG A 65 -6.66 -2.03 10.32
CA ARG A 65 -5.85 -1.89 11.56
C ARG A 65 -5.15 -0.54 11.62
N SER A 66 -4.48 -0.17 10.53
CA SER A 66 -3.71 1.06 10.42
C SER A 66 -3.68 1.57 9.00
N VAL A 67 -3.49 2.88 8.87
CA VAL A 67 -3.30 3.60 7.61
C VAL A 67 -1.90 4.21 7.60
N HIS A 68 -1.26 4.23 6.44
CA HIS A 68 0.07 4.79 6.23
C HIS A 68 0.02 5.75 5.06
N ALA A 69 0.66 6.92 5.19
CA ALA A 69 1.07 7.67 4.02
C ALA A 69 2.04 6.79 3.21
N ALA A 70 1.83 6.65 1.91
CA ALA A 70 2.62 5.78 1.06
C ALA A 70 3.04 6.51 -0.22
N VAL A 71 4.19 6.11 -0.74
CA VAL A 71 4.61 6.44 -2.10
C VAL A 71 4.68 5.14 -2.88
N GLU A 72 3.90 5.03 -3.94
CA GLU A 72 4.08 3.96 -4.92
C GLU A 72 5.15 4.38 -5.94
N LEU A 73 6.03 3.43 -6.25
CA LEU A 73 6.99 3.55 -7.32
C LEU A 73 6.45 2.76 -8.50
N VAL A 74 6.33 3.43 -9.64
CA VAL A 74 5.88 2.83 -10.91
C VAL A 74 6.99 2.90 -11.94
N GLU A 75 7.14 1.89 -12.80
CA GLU A 75 8.13 1.86 -13.88
C GLU A 75 7.45 1.81 -15.24
N ALA A 76 7.77 2.78 -16.11
CA ALA A 76 7.22 2.85 -17.47
C ALA A 76 7.92 1.85 -18.41
N ARG A 77 7.54 0.57 -18.35
CA ARG A 77 8.19 -0.53 -19.09
C ARG A 77 7.80 -0.63 -20.57
N TYR A 78 6.74 0.05 -21.00
CA TYR A 78 6.32 0.05 -22.40
C TYR A 78 6.95 1.19 -23.20
N GLU A 79 7.59 0.85 -24.31
CA GLU A 79 8.03 1.81 -25.30
C GLU A 79 6.84 2.50 -25.99
N ASP A 80 6.94 3.81 -26.19
CA ASP A 80 5.94 4.65 -26.85
C ASP A 80 4.54 4.57 -26.20
N PHE A 81 4.49 4.51 -24.86
CA PHE A 81 3.25 4.40 -24.09
C PHE A 81 2.18 5.41 -24.53
N GLU A 82 2.57 6.67 -24.76
CA GLU A 82 1.66 7.74 -25.19
C GLU A 82 1.02 7.50 -26.57
N GLN A 83 1.77 6.87 -27.49
CA GLN A 83 1.33 6.64 -28.86
C GLN A 83 0.59 5.32 -29.02
N LYS A 84 1.10 4.25 -28.40
CA LYS A 84 0.54 2.91 -28.53
C LYS A 84 -0.62 2.66 -27.56
N LYS A 85 -0.67 3.38 -26.43
CA LYS A 85 -1.68 3.26 -25.36
C LYS A 85 -2.07 1.80 -25.14
N PRO A 86 -1.14 0.97 -24.63
CA PRO A 86 -1.37 -0.45 -24.49
C PRO A 86 -2.66 -0.71 -23.72
N GLY A 87 -3.41 -1.74 -24.12
CA GLY A 87 -4.71 -2.03 -23.53
C GLY A 87 -4.61 -2.54 -22.09
N PRO A 88 -5.74 -2.64 -21.37
CA PRO A 88 -5.76 -3.02 -19.94
C PRO A 88 -5.18 -4.41 -19.67
N LEU A 89 -5.26 -5.34 -20.62
CA LEU A 89 -4.62 -6.65 -20.49
C LEU A 89 -3.09 -6.58 -20.47
N CYS A 90 -2.50 -5.60 -21.16
CA CYS A 90 -1.08 -5.33 -21.06
C CYS A 90 -0.75 -4.82 -19.65
N TRP A 91 -1.53 -3.87 -19.11
CA TRP A 91 -1.32 -3.37 -17.75
C TRP A 91 -1.36 -4.49 -16.71
N VAL A 92 -2.31 -5.42 -16.82
CA VAL A 92 -2.36 -6.61 -15.95
C VAL A 92 -1.12 -7.49 -16.12
N ALA A 93 -0.69 -7.75 -17.36
CA ALA A 93 0.50 -8.55 -17.63
C ALA A 93 1.79 -7.89 -17.08
N ASP A 94 1.79 -6.57 -16.95
CA ASP A 94 2.86 -5.77 -16.37
C ASP A 94 2.63 -5.46 -14.89
N ASP A 95 1.76 -6.18 -14.18
CA ASP A 95 1.51 -5.95 -12.76
C ASP A 95 1.19 -4.47 -12.44
N PHE A 96 0.43 -3.81 -13.31
CA PHE A 96 0.06 -2.39 -13.22
C PHE A 96 1.25 -1.45 -12.98
N PHE A 97 2.36 -1.65 -13.70
CA PHE A 97 3.57 -0.80 -13.60
C PHE A 97 4.29 -0.89 -12.24
N HIS A 98 3.89 -1.81 -11.35
CA HIS A 98 4.41 -1.88 -9.99
C HIS A 98 5.92 -2.10 -9.97
N ALA A 99 6.63 -1.18 -9.32
CA ALA A 99 8.08 -1.23 -9.13
C ALA A 99 8.49 -1.32 -7.65
N GLY A 100 7.62 -0.87 -6.74
CA GLY A 100 7.77 -1.00 -5.30
C GLY A 100 6.94 0.03 -4.53
N SER A 101 7.07 0.07 -3.21
CA SER A 101 6.43 1.07 -2.37
C SER A 101 7.27 1.45 -1.15
N VAL A 102 7.05 2.67 -0.66
CA VAL A 102 7.61 3.18 0.58
C VAL A 102 6.47 3.56 1.50
N LEU A 103 6.49 3.06 2.74
CA LEU A 103 5.47 3.34 3.74
C LEU A 103 6.02 4.30 4.80
N GLY A 104 5.25 5.32 5.11
CA GLY A 104 5.43 6.15 6.28
C GLY A 104 5.01 5.42 7.57
N PRO A 105 5.17 6.09 8.73
CA PRO A 105 4.75 5.55 10.02
C PRO A 105 3.26 5.16 10.04
N PRO A 106 2.88 4.11 10.80
CA PRO A 106 1.48 3.73 10.97
C PRO A 106 0.70 4.79 11.74
N MET A 107 -0.52 5.09 11.27
CA MET A 107 -1.59 5.65 12.08
C MET A 107 -2.60 4.55 12.39
N TYR A 108 -2.68 4.13 13.66
CA TYR A 108 -3.62 3.10 14.08
C TYR A 108 -5.04 3.65 14.12
N VAL A 109 -5.98 2.86 13.60
CA VAL A 109 -7.41 3.18 13.70
C VAL A 109 -7.85 2.68 15.07
N ASP A 110 -8.19 3.61 15.97
CA ASP A 110 -8.81 3.25 17.24
C ASP A 110 -10.14 2.53 16.95
N ASP A 111 -10.42 1.47 17.69
CA ASP A 111 -11.77 0.91 17.68
C ASP A 111 -12.70 2.04 18.15
N ALA A 112 -13.53 2.56 17.24
CA ALA A 112 -14.45 3.65 17.52
C ALA A 112 -15.35 3.28 18.71
N GLY A 113 -14.94 3.65 19.93
CA GLY A 113 -15.54 3.14 21.17
C GLY A 113 -14.95 3.65 22.48
N SER A 114 -13.76 4.27 22.53
CA SER A 114 -13.19 4.80 23.79
C SER A 114 -13.24 6.34 23.89
N GLY A 115 -14.35 6.94 23.47
CA GLY A 115 -14.66 8.33 23.79
C GLY A 115 -15.15 8.47 25.24
N SER A 116 -14.31 8.23 26.24
CA SER A 116 -14.58 8.63 27.64
C SER A 116 -13.75 9.86 28.01
N GLY A 117 -14.10 11.01 27.43
CA GLY A 117 -13.62 12.32 27.85
C GLY A 117 -14.50 12.92 28.94
N SER A 118 -14.57 12.29 30.12
CA SER A 118 -15.18 12.89 31.31
C SER A 118 -14.17 13.84 31.96
N GLY A 119 -14.07 15.06 31.45
CA GLY A 119 -13.31 16.14 32.08
C GLY A 119 -14.15 16.90 33.10
N SER A 120 -14.43 16.31 34.26
CA SER A 120 -14.85 17.08 35.45
C SER A 120 -13.61 17.50 36.22
N GLY A 121 -13.23 18.77 36.11
CA GLY A 121 -12.19 19.40 36.90
C GLY A 121 -12.73 20.67 37.55
N SER A 122 -13.37 20.51 38.71
CA SER A 122 -13.61 21.59 39.66
C SER A 122 -12.37 21.72 40.54
N GLY A 123 -11.86 22.94 40.72
CA GLY A 123 -10.76 23.24 41.63
C GLY A 123 -10.00 24.49 41.25
#